data_AF-A0A974UPA4-F1
#
_entry.id   AF-A0A974UPA4-F1
#
_cell.length_a   1.000
_cell.length_b   1.000
_cell.length_c   1.000
_cell.angle_alpha   90.00
_cell.angle_beta   90.00
_cell.angle_gamma   90.00
#
_symmetry.space_group_name_H-M   'P 1'
#
loop_
_entity.id
_entity.type
_entity.pdbx_description
1 polymer ?
#
loop_
_entity_poly.entity_id
_entity_poly.type
_entity_poly.pdbx_seq_one_letter_code
_entity_poly.pdbx_strand_id
1 'polypeptide(L)'
;MSVVLTTDTQPEADRVAFWHDVVCRSFVPLNVATPDAGAFSGTVANDRLGRLQVSTVHAAAQRVCRTPRLVAEAGDEFVCSGSRRSAPAW
;
A
#
# COMPACT_ATOMS: atom_id res chain seq x y z
N MET A 1 -8.89 -14.52 -8.85
CA MET A 1 -7.94 -14.97 -7.82
C MET A 1 -7.47 -13.75 -7.07
N SER A 2 -7.50 -13.80 -5.75
CA SER A 2 -7.10 -12.72 -4.86
C SER A 2 -5.66 -12.98 -4.39
N VAL A 3 -4.80 -11.96 -4.47
CA VAL A 3 -3.41 -12.06 -3.97
C VAL A 3 -3.33 -11.27 -2.67
N VAL A 4 -2.93 -11.92 -1.58
CA VAL A 4 -2.76 -11.29 -0.27
C VAL A 4 -1.27 -11.16 0.03
N LEU A 5 -0.85 -9.94 0.33
CA LEU A 5 0.53 -9.57 0.67
C LEU A 5 0.53 -8.97 2.07
N THR A 6 1.32 -9.53 2.98
CA THR A 6 1.35 -9.14 4.39
C THR A 6 2.77 -8.99 4.91
N THR A 7 3.01 -8.00 5.77
CA THR A 7 4.28 -7.79 6.46
C THR A 7 4.48 -8.75 7.63
N ASP A 8 3.44 -9.47 8.06
CA ASP A 8 3.46 -10.30 9.27
C ASP A 8 4.47 -11.46 9.17
N THR A 9 4.69 -11.94 7.94
CA THR A 9 5.65 -13.00 7.63
C THR A 9 7.08 -12.49 7.43
N GLN A 10 7.30 -11.17 7.49
CA GLN A 10 8.61 -10.56 7.25
C GLN A 10 9.30 -10.22 8.59
N PRO A 11 10.65 -10.35 8.66
CA PRO A 11 11.44 -9.81 9.75
C PRO A 11 11.18 -8.31 9.94
N GLU A 12 11.15 -7.83 11.18
CA GLU A 12 10.83 -6.45 11.52
C GLU A 12 11.63 -5.42 10.72
N ALA A 13 12.93 -5.67 10.51
CA ALA A 13 13.82 -4.81 9.74
C ALA A 13 13.40 -4.64 8.27
N ASP A 14 12.73 -5.64 7.69
CA ASP A 14 12.36 -5.67 6.28
C ASP A 14 10.91 -5.22 6.03
N ARG A 15 10.08 -5.12 7.07
CA ARG A 15 8.63 -4.87 6.95
C ARG A 15 8.31 -3.59 6.17
N VAL A 16 9.02 -2.50 6.43
CA VAL A 16 8.78 -1.22 5.75
C VAL A 16 9.23 -1.26 4.29
N ALA A 17 10.39 -1.86 4.01
CA ALA A 17 10.90 -1.99 2.65
C ALA A 17 9.99 -2.89 1.81
N PHE A 18 9.58 -4.04 2.36
CA PHE A 18 8.60 -4.93 1.76
C PHE A 18 7.26 -4.20 1.52
N TRP A 19 6.76 -3.46 2.52
CA TRP A 19 5.53 -2.71 2.38
C TRP A 19 5.58 -1.68 1.26
N HIS A 20 6.70 -0.96 1.14
CA HIS A 20 6.92 0.01 0.08
C HIS A 20 6.82 -0.63 -1.30
N ASP A 21 7.45 -1.79 -1.51
CA ASP A 21 7.35 -2.55 -2.76
C ASP A 21 5.91 -2.98 -3.05
N VAL A 22 5.23 -3.55 -2.04
CA VAL A 22 3.84 -4.01 -2.15
C VAL A 22 2.91 -2.89 -2.58
N VAL A 23 3.00 -1.70 -1.97
CA VAL A 23 2.13 -0.57 -2.35
C VAL A 23 2.48 -0.01 -3.72
N CYS A 24 3.77 0.09 -4.08
CA CYS A 24 4.17 0.57 -5.40
C CYS A 24 3.68 -0.37 -6.50
N ARG A 25 3.76 -1.68 -6.27
CA ARG A 25 3.29 -2.71 -7.20
C ARG A 25 1.76 -2.78 -7.29
N SER A 26 1.08 -2.54 -6.17
CA SER A 26 -0.40 -2.59 -6.13
C SER A 26 -1.05 -1.35 -6.73
N PHE A 27 -0.38 -0.21 -6.65
CA PHE A 27 -0.93 1.06 -7.09
C PHE A 27 -0.07 1.67 -8.20
N VAL A 28 0.63 2.74 -7.85
CA VAL A 28 1.53 3.52 -8.69
C VAL A 28 2.80 3.76 -7.87
N PRO A 29 3.88 4.27 -8.47
CA PRO A 29 5.04 4.70 -7.70
C PRO A 29 4.64 5.70 -6.61
N LEU A 30 4.92 5.34 -5.36
CA LEU A 30 4.56 6.07 -4.16
C LEU A 30 5.76 6.07 -3.21
N ASN A 31 5.86 7.09 -2.36
CA ASN A 31 6.77 7.08 -1.23
C ASN A 31 5.97 6.82 0.05
N VAL A 32 6.49 5.95 0.92
CA VAL A 32 5.88 5.61 2.21
C VAL A 32 6.82 5.98 3.34
N ALA A 33 6.30 6.72 4.32
CA ALA A 33 6.97 6.98 5.57
C ALA A 33 6.11 6.48 6.73
N THR A 34 6.69 5.70 7.64
CA THR A 34 6.03 5.18 8.83
C THR A 34 6.67 5.80 10.08
N PRO A 35 5.89 6.17 11.12
CA PRO A 35 6.43 6.72 12.35
C PRO A 35 7.11 5.65 13.23
N ASP A 36 6.66 4.39 13.12
CA ASP A 36 7.25 3.25 13.82
C ASP A 36 7.59 2.16 12.78
N ALA A 37 8.89 2.06 12.46
CA ALA A 37 9.36 1.14 11.43
C ALA A 37 9.48 -0.31 11.94
N GLY A 38 9.79 -0.51 13.22
CA GLY A 38 9.99 -1.84 13.82
C GLY A 38 8.68 -2.59 14.01
N ALA A 39 7.63 -1.93 14.48
CA ALA A 39 6.32 -2.52 14.72
C ALA A 39 5.32 -2.32 13.56
N PHE A 40 5.80 -1.94 12.38
CA PHE A 40 4.90 -1.69 11.25
C PHE A 40 4.17 -2.98 10.84
N SER A 41 2.84 -2.92 10.78
CA SER A 41 1.99 -3.99 10.26
C SER A 41 1.15 -3.49 9.09
N GLY A 42 1.10 -4.29 8.03
CA GLY A 42 0.37 -3.97 6.81
C GLY A 42 -0.02 -5.22 6.04
N THR A 43 -1.24 -5.22 5.52
CA THR A 43 -1.78 -6.23 4.63
C THR A 43 -2.50 -5.55 3.46
N VAL A 44 -2.20 -5.99 2.24
CA VAL A 44 -2.93 -5.62 1.02
C VAL A 44 -3.51 -6.90 0.42
N ALA A 45 -4.82 -6.88 0.17
CA ALA A 45 -5.49 -7.88 -0.66
C ALA A 45 -5.81 -7.23 -2.01
N ASN A 46 -5.29 -7.81 -3.10
CA ASN A 46 -5.54 -7.37 -4.45
C ASN A 46 -6.48 -8.33 -5.17
N ASP A 47 -7.56 -7.77 -5.69
CA ASP A 47 -8.59 -8.42 -6.47
C ASP A 47 -8.64 -7.82 -7.88
N ARG A 48 -9.00 -8.64 -8.87
CA ARG A 48 -9.13 -8.24 -10.27
C ARG A 48 -10.57 -8.46 -10.74
N LEU A 49 -11.24 -7.39 -11.14
CA LEU A 49 -12.56 -7.43 -11.77
C LEU A 49 -12.44 -6.88 -13.21
N GLY A 50 -12.15 -7.78 -14.15
CA GLY A 50 -11.84 -7.39 -15.53
C GLY A 50 -10.60 -6.50 -15.61
N ARG A 51 -10.78 -5.23 -16.01
CA ARG A 51 -9.71 -4.22 -16.05
C ARG A 51 -9.56 -3.44 -14.73
N LEU A 52 -10.52 -3.55 -13.82
CA LEU A 52 -10.46 -2.90 -12.52
C LEU A 52 -9.60 -3.74 -11.56
N GLN A 53 -8.67 -3.08 -10.90
CA GLN A 53 -8.00 -3.62 -9.73
C GLN A 53 -8.67 -3.04 -8.48
N VAL A 54 -9.09 -3.92 -7.57
CA VAL A 54 -9.66 -3.56 -6.28
C VAL A 54 -8.64 -3.96 -5.22
N SER A 55 -8.17 -3.01 -4.44
CA SER A 55 -7.17 -3.25 -3.39
C SER A 55 -7.76 -2.90 -2.03
N THR A 56 -7.82 -3.89 -1.14
CA THR A 56 -8.20 -3.70 0.26
C THR A 56 -6.94 -3.58 1.10
N VAL A 57 -6.75 -2.43 1.75
CA VAL A 57 -5.54 -2.10 2.50
C VAL A 57 -5.87 -2.00 3.99
N HIS A 58 -5.17 -2.78 4.81
CA HIS A 58 -5.17 -2.68 6.26
C HIS A 58 -3.74 -2.43 6.70
N ALA A 59 -3.45 -1.28 7.31
CA ALA A 59 -2.10 -0.99 7.74
C ALA A 59 -2.07 -0.01 8.92
N ALA A 60 -0.98 -0.08 9.67
CA ALA A 60 -0.63 0.88 10.69
C ALA A 60 -0.48 2.29 10.10
N ALA A 61 -0.46 3.28 11.00
CA ALA A 61 -0.32 4.69 10.65
C ALA A 61 0.90 4.91 9.75
N GLN A 62 0.69 5.59 8.63
CA GLN A 62 1.72 5.88 7.65
C GLN A 62 1.36 7.15 6.87
N ARG A 63 2.39 7.77 6.29
CA ARG A 63 2.26 8.84 5.34
C ARG A 63 2.62 8.30 3.96
N VAL A 64 1.69 8.41 3.03
CA VAL A 64 1.90 8.05 1.62
C VAL A 64 1.92 9.33 0.81
N CYS A 65 2.97 9.53 0.01
CA CYS A 65 3.11 10.71 -0.83
C CYS A 65 3.47 10.31 -2.25
N ARG A 66 2.80 10.93 -3.23
CA ARG A 66 3.19 10.85 -4.63
C ARG A 66 3.82 12.18 -5.02
N THR A 67 5.09 12.17 -5.39
CA THR A 67 5.83 13.38 -5.77
C THR A 67 5.75 13.62 -7.28
N PRO A 68 5.98 14.85 -7.77
CA PRO A 68 5.99 15.13 -9.22
C PRO A 68 6.95 14.25 -10.01
N ARG A 69 8.11 13.92 -9.42
CA ARG A 69 9.08 12.99 -10.02
C ARG A 69 8.47 11.59 -10.22
N LEU A 70 7.78 11.05 -9.21
CA LEU A 70 7.11 9.74 -9.28
C LEU A 70 5.92 9.73 -10.24
N VAL A 71 5.29 10.88 -10.50
CA VAL A 71 4.25 11.01 -11.53
C VAL A 71 4.86 10.90 -12.92
N ALA A 72 5.99 11.56 -13.18
CA ALA A 72 6.67 11.51 -14.47
C ALA A 72 7.22 10.11 -14.82
N GLU A 73 7.55 9.30 -13.82
CA GLU A 73 8.02 7.92 -14.00
C GLU A 73 6.88 6.92 -14.29
N ALA A 74 5.63 7.27 -13.94
CA ALA A 74 4.47 6.44 -14.22
C ALA A 74 3.99 6.69 -15.66
N GLY A 75 4.48 5.90 -16.61
CA GLY A 75 4.12 6.01 -18.04
C GLY A 75 2.65 5.72 -18.41
N ASP A 76 1.77 5.57 -17.41
CA ASP A 76 0.36 5.24 -17.54
C ASP A 76 -0.50 6.13 -16.65
N GLU A 77 -1.69 6.50 -17.14
CA GLU A 77 -2.68 7.28 -16.40
C GLU A 77 -3.62 6.37 -15.60
N PHE A 78 -3.57 6.47 -14.27
CA PHE A 78 -4.44 5.72 -13.37
C PHE A 78 -5.30 6.66 -12.53
N VAL A 79 -6.58 6.33 -12.39
CA VAL A 79 -7.47 6.97 -11.42
C VAL A 79 -7.61 6.05 -10.21
N CYS A 80 -7.15 6.51 -9.04
CA CYS A 80 -7.30 5.79 -7.78
C CYS A 80 -8.35 6.49 -6.90
N SER A 81 -9.47 5.81 -6.65
CA SER A 81 -10.46 6.23 -5.65
C SER A 81 -10.32 5.37 -4.40
N GLY A 82 -10.04 5.99 -3.25
CA GLY A 82 -9.93 5.30 -1.96
C GLY A 82 -11.07 5.68 -1.02
N SER A 83 -11.64 4.69 -0.33
CA SER A 83 -12.51 4.92 0.83
C SER A 83 -11.81 4.39 2.08
N ARG A 84 -11.77 5.19 3.15
CA ARG A 84 -11.23 4.77 4.44
C ARG A 84 -12.38 4.38 5.34
N ARG A 85 -12.36 3.15 5.83
CA ARG A 85 -13.20 2.74 6.97
C ARG A 85 -12.36 2.88 8.24
N SER A 86 -12.70 3.84 9.09
CA SER A 86 -12.20 3.89 10.47
C SER A 86 -13.10 3.03 11.35
N ALA A 87 -12.52 2.08 12.08
CA ALA A 87 -13.25 1.44 13.18
C ALA A 87 -13.49 2.48 14.29
N PRO A 88 -14.64 2.46 14.98
CA PRO A 88 -14.86 3.33 16.14
C PRO A 88 -13.85 2.99 17.24
N ALA A 89 -13.21 4.01 17.80
CA ALA A 89 -12.52 3.89 19.08
C ALA A 89 -13.60 3.80 20.15
N TRP A 90 -13.74 2.63 20.79
CA TRP A 90 -14.57 2.44 21.97
C TRP A 90 -13.83 2.91 23.22
#